data_AF-A0A928J7E8-F1
#
_entry.id   AF-A0A928J7E8-F1
#
_cell.length_a   1.000
_cell.length_b   1.000
_cell.length_c   1.000
_cell.angle_alpha   90.00
_cell.angle_beta   90.00
_cell.angle_gamma   90.00
#
_symmetry.space_group_name_H-M   'P 1'
#
loop_
_entity.id
_entity.type
_entity.pdbx_description
1 polymer ?
#
loop_
_entity_poly.entity_id
_entity_poly.type
_entity_poly.pdbx_seq_one_letter_code
_entity_poly.pdbx_strand_id
1 'polypeptide(L)' 'DGVPVAMFDERMTTMTASRYLNETGTHGKKRKQVIDTLSAQIILQNCLDRLKYMT' A
#
# COMPACT_ATOMS: atom_id res chain seq x y z
N ASP A 1 -24.15 15.93 -0.65
CA ASP A 1 -22.80 16.52 -0.50
C ASP A 1 -21.71 15.53 -0.85
N GLY A 2 -20.61 16.00 -1.43
CA GLY A 2 -19.47 15.17 -1.83
C GLY A 2 -18.47 14.97 -0.69
N VAL A 3 -17.75 13.83 -0.72
CA VAL A 3 -16.65 13.56 0.21
C VAL A 3 -15.39 14.32 -0.28
N PRO A 4 -14.60 14.93 0.62
CA PRO A 4 -13.32 15.53 0.24
C PRO A 4 -12.37 14.51 -0.39
N VAL A 5 -11.82 14.83 -1.56
CA VAL A 5 -10.87 13.96 -2.28
C VAL A 5 -9.51 14.66 -2.33
N ALA A 6 -8.45 13.92 -2.01
CA ALA A 6 -7.07 14.36 -2.14
C ALA A 6 -6.30 13.37 -3.03
N MET A 7 -5.38 13.90 -3.84
CA MET A 7 -4.50 13.08 -4.67
C MET A 7 -3.25 12.67 -3.87
N PHE A 8 -2.83 11.42 -4.04
CA PHE A 8 -1.64 10.85 -3.42
C PHE A 8 -0.82 10.08 -4.47
N ASP A 9 0.51 10.15 -4.36
CA ASP A 9 1.42 9.43 -5.26
C ASP A 9 1.62 7.98 -4.77
N GLU A 10 1.13 7.00 -5.53
CA GLU A 10 1.15 5.57 -5.17
C GLU A 10 2.35 4.79 -5.73
N ARG A 11 3.30 5.45 -6.39
CA ARG A 11 4.39 4.78 -7.10
C ARG A 11 5.13 3.78 -6.19
N MET A 12 5.56 2.67 -6.80
CA MET A 12 6.34 1.59 -6.18
C MET A 12 5.63 0.77 -5.08
N THR A 13 4.35 0.98 -4.80
CA THR A 13 3.61 0.23 -3.78
C THR A 13 3.56 -1.28 -4.05
N THR A 14 3.33 -1.69 -5.31
CA THR A 14 3.38 -3.10 -5.74
C THR A 14 4.78 -3.71 -5.57
N MET A 15 5.84 -2.93 -5.81
CA MET A 15 7.22 -3.37 -5.61
C MET A 15 7.53 -3.58 -4.14
N THR A 16 7.08 -2.66 -3.27
CA THR A 16 7.21 -2.78 -1.81
C THR A 16 6.42 -3.98 -1.28
N ALA A 17 5.17 -4.17 -1.71
CA ALA A 17 4.36 -5.33 -1.35
C ALA A 17 5.03 -6.64 -1.79
N SER A 18 5.53 -6.69 -3.04
CA SER A 18 6.27 -7.83 -3.57
C SER A 18 7.52 -8.16 -2.73
N ARG A 19 8.29 -7.15 -2.34
CA ARG A 19 9.48 -7.31 -1.49
C ARG A 19 9.10 -7.86 -0.12
N TYR A 20 8.10 -7.27 0.53
CA TYR A 20 7.63 -7.72 1.85
C TYR A 20 7.18 -9.19 1.81
N LEU A 21 6.39 -9.58 0.81
CA LEU A 21 5.92 -10.96 0.67
C LEU A 21 7.08 -11.95 0.42
N ASN A 22 8.13 -11.53 -0.30
CA ASN A 22 9.32 -12.35 -0.46
C ASN A 22 10.07 -12.51 0.88
N GLU A 23 10.24 -11.42 1.63
CA GLU A 23 10.91 -11.44 2.95
C GLU A 23 10.16 -12.31 3.96
N THR A 24 8.82 -12.34 3.90
CA THR A 24 7.99 -13.19 4.77
C THR A 24 7.80 -14.62 4.25
N GLY A 25 8.45 -15.01 3.14
CA GLY A 25 8.29 -16.36 2.56
C GLY A 25 6.89 -16.64 1.97
N THR A 26 6.13 -15.60 1.60
CA THR A 26 4.81 -15.75 0.99
C THR A 26 4.94 -15.87 -0.52
N HIS A 27 4.63 -17.05 -1.06
CA HIS A 27 4.85 -17.38 -2.48
C HIS A 27 3.59 -17.90 -3.19
N GLY A 28 3.68 -18.01 -4.52
CA GLY A 28 2.69 -18.67 -5.37
C GLY A 28 1.28 -18.10 -5.26
N LYS A 29 0.29 -19.00 -5.12
CA LYS A 29 -1.14 -18.64 -5.06
C LYS A 29 -1.46 -17.72 -3.86
N LYS A 30 -0.82 -17.94 -2.71
CA LYS A 30 -0.99 -17.09 -1.52
C LYS A 30 -0.51 -15.66 -1.80
N ARG A 31 0.65 -15.50 -2.43
CA ARG A 31 1.17 -14.18 -2.84
C ARG A 31 0.19 -13.45 -3.76
N LYS A 32 -0.32 -14.15 -4.79
CA LYS A 32 -1.22 -13.55 -5.79
C LYS A 32 -2.54 -13.08 -5.17
N GLN A 33 -2.99 -13.70 -4.09
CA GLN A 33 -4.21 -13.33 -3.38
C GLN A 33 -4.04 -12.10 -2.47
N VAL A 34 -2.83 -11.81 -1.99
CA VAL A 34 -2.59 -10.79 -0.96
C VAL A 34 -1.85 -9.55 -1.45
N ILE A 35 -1.23 -9.60 -2.64
CA ILE A 35 -0.37 -8.50 -3.14
C ILE A 35 -1.15 -7.20 -3.38
N ASP A 36 -2.36 -7.28 -3.91
CA ASP A 36 -3.19 -6.10 -4.21
C ASP A 36 -3.68 -5.44 -2.92
N THR A 37 -4.18 -6.25 -1.97
CA THR A 37 -4.60 -5.78 -0.65
C THR A 37 -3.45 -5.14 0.12
N LEU A 38 -2.27 -5.77 0.10
CA LEU A 38 -1.08 -5.22 0.75
C LEU A 38 -0.65 -3.90 0.10
N SER A 39 -0.71 -3.79 -1.22
CA SER A 39 -0.40 -2.55 -1.94
C SER A 39 -1.37 -1.43 -1.54
N ALA A 40 -2.68 -1.70 -1.47
CA ALA A 40 -3.68 -0.74 -1.01
C ALA A 40 -3.45 -0.29 0.44
N GLN A 41 -3.05 -1.21 1.33
CA GLN A 41 -2.72 -0.88 2.71
C GLN A 41 -1.48 0.03 2.80
N ILE A 42 -0.46 -0.21 1.96
CA ILE A 42 0.74 0.64 1.90
C ILE A 42 0.37 2.06 1.41
N ILE A 43 -0.51 2.17 0.39
CA ILE A 43 -1.00 3.49 -0.08
C ILE A 43 -1.67 4.25 1.07
N LEU A 44 -2.59 3.58 1.79
CA LEU A 44 -3.29 4.19 2.91
C LEU A 44 -2.32 4.62 4.01
N GLN A 45 -1.37 3.75 4.38
CA GLN A 45 -0.39 4.05 5.42
C GLN A 45 0.46 5.27 5.04
N ASN A 46 0.95 5.33 3.80
CA ASN A 46 1.72 6.47 3.31
C ASN A 46 0.92 7.78 3.34
N CYS A 47 -0.38 7.72 3.04
CA CYS A 47 -1.28 8.87 3.12
C CYS A 47 -1.46 9.34 4.57
N LEU A 48 -1.75 8.41 5.49
CA LEU A 48 -1.90 8.72 6.91
C LEU A 48 -0.62 9.27 7.53
N ASP A 49 0.54 8.70 7.16
CA ASP A 49 1.84 9.18 7.61
C ASP A 49 2.11 10.60 7.11
N ARG A 50 1.81 10.89 5.84
CA ARG A 50 1.91 12.25 5.30
C ARG A 50 1.03 13.24 6.08
N LEU A 51 -0.21 12.88 6.37
CA LEU A 51 -1.13 13.73 7.15
C LEU A 51 -0.58 13.99 8.56
N LYS A 52 0.01 12.97 9.19
CA LYS A 52 0.61 13.09 10.53
C LYS A 52 1.84 13.99 10.57
N TYR A 53 2.67 14.00 9.52
CA TYR A 53 3.87 14.87 9.46
C TYR A 53 3.59 16.28 8.96
N MET A 54 2.38 16.57 8.46
CA MET A 54 1.96 17.90 8.01
C MET A 54 1.27 18.74 9.10
N THR A 55 0.92 18.12 10.23
CA THR A 55 0.42 18.77 11.46
C THR A 55 1.53 18.96 12.48
#